data_AF-A0A392SDA9-F1
#
_entry.id   AF-A0A392SDA9-F1
#
_cell.length_a   1.000
_cell.length_b   1.000
_cell.length_c   1.000
_cell.angle_alpha   90.00
_cell.angle_beta   90.00
_cell.angle_gamma   90.00
#
_symmetry.space_group_name_H-M   'P 1'
#
loop_
_entity.id
_entity.type
_entity.pdbx_description
1 polymer ?
#
loop_
_entity_poly.entity_id
_entity_poly.type
_entity_poly.pdbx_seq_one_letter_code
_entity_poly.pdbx_strand_id
1 'polypeptide(L)' 'MSRLDRFLLTEEWCLTWPNCMQVSQLRGLSDHCPLVLEANEENWGPRPPRMLKCWKDIPGYNLFVRDKWNSLQVDGWG' A
#
# COMPACT_ATOMS: atom_id res chain seq x y z
N MET A 1 -9.11 4.24 25.45
CA MET A 1 -8.04 5.02 24.80
C MET A 1 -8.68 6.24 24.14
N SER A 2 -8.12 7.44 24.34
CA SER A 2 -8.63 8.67 23.72
C SER A 2 -8.06 8.84 22.31
N ARG A 3 -8.88 9.31 21.34
CA ARG A 3 -8.45 9.61 19.97
C ARG A 3 -8.01 11.08 19.90
N LEU A 4 -6.71 11.33 20.02
CA LEU A 4 -6.16 12.69 20.05
C LEU A 4 -5.84 13.23 18.64
N ASP A 5 -5.36 12.35 17.76
CA ASP A 5 -4.94 12.70 16.41
C ASP A 5 -6.13 12.75 15.43
N ARG A 6 -6.18 13.77 14.57
CA ARG A 6 -7.23 14.00 13.56
C ARG A 6 -6.76 14.92 12.44
N PHE A 7 -7.29 14.73 11.23
CA PHE A 7 -7.15 15.69 10.15
C PHE A 7 -8.22 16.78 10.26
N LEU A 8 -7.87 18.01 9.89
CA LEU A 8 -8.80 19.12 9.70
C LEU A 8 -8.90 19.37 8.19
N LEU A 9 -10.13 19.40 7.68
CA LEU A 9 -10.40 19.51 6.25
C LEU A 9 -11.18 20.79 5.98
N THR A 10 -10.94 21.42 4.83
CA THR A 10 -11.76 22.53 4.37
C THR A 10 -13.05 22.02 3.76
N GLU A 11 -14.04 22.91 3.60
CA GLU A 11 -15.31 22.55 2.95
C GLU A 11 -15.07 22.13 1.50
N GLU A 12 -14.18 22.82 0.78
CA GLU A 12 -13.84 22.52 -0.61
C GLU A 12 -13.24 21.11 -0.76
N TRP A 13 -12.43 20.67 0.22
CA TRP A 13 -11.90 19.31 0.23
C TRP A 13 -13.00 18.27 0.37
N CYS A 14 -13.91 18.48 1.33
CA CYS A 14 -15.04 17.58 1.57
C CYS A 14 -15.98 17.49 0.35
N LEU A 15 -16.15 18.59 -0.38
CA LEU A 15 -16.95 18.60 -1.61
C LEU A 15 -16.24 17.89 -2.77
N THR A 16 -14.92 18.04 -2.87
CA THR A 16 -14.12 17.44 -3.95
C THR A 16 -13.93 15.92 -3.73
N TRP A 17 -13.85 15.46 -2.49
CA TRP A 17 -13.62 14.06 -2.13
C TRP A 17 -14.64 13.59 -1.07
N PRO A 18 -15.93 13.46 -1.43
CA PRO A 18 -17.01 13.23 -0.47
C PRO A 18 -16.92 11.89 0.26
N ASN A 19 -16.18 10.94 -0.33
CA ASN A 19 -15.96 9.60 0.22
C ASN A 19 -14.61 9.44 0.95
N CYS A 20 -13.93 10.54 1.28
CA CYS A 20 -12.66 10.44 2.00
C CYS A 20 -12.85 9.79 3.39
N MET A 21 -11.90 8.93 3.76
CA MET A 21 -11.92 8.17 5.00
C MET A 21 -10.61 8.36 5.76
N GLN A 22 -10.72 8.49 7.09
CA GLN A 22 -9.56 8.46 7.97
C GLN A 22 -9.40 7.05 8.54
N VAL A 23 -8.27 6.41 8.24
CA VAL A 23 -7.94 5.05 8.68
C VAL A 23 -6.76 5.08 9.65
N SER A 24 -6.87 4.35 10.75
CA SER A 24 -5.75 4.13 11.68
C SER A 24 -4.93 2.93 11.24
N GLN A 25 -3.61 3.12 11.14
CA GLN A 25 -2.66 2.05 10.90
C GLN A 25 -2.26 1.35 12.21
N LEU A 26 -1.69 0.15 12.08
CA LEU A 26 -1.14 -0.59 13.21
C LEU A 26 -0.07 0.25 13.92
N ARG A 27 -0.10 0.22 15.26
CA ARG A 27 0.90 0.91 16.09
C ARG A 27 2.27 0.32 15.83
N GLY A 28 3.22 1.18 15.46
CA GLY A 28 4.63 0.83 15.33
C GLY A 28 5.39 1.03 16.64
N LEU A 29 6.57 1.64 16.53
CA LEU A 29 7.44 1.96 17.66
C LEU A 29 7.03 3.22 18.45
N SER A 30 6.18 4.07 17.87
CA SER A 30 5.63 5.24 18.55
C SER A 30 4.50 4.84 19.50
N ASP A 31 4.31 5.63 20.54
CA ASP A 31 3.13 5.64 21.40
C ASP A 31 1.85 6.11 20.67
N HIS A 32 1.99 6.78 19.52
CA HIS A 32 0.90 7.15 18.63
C HIS A 32 0.62 6.09 17.55
N CYS A 33 -0.65 5.97 17.14
CA CYS A 33 -1.05 5.19 15.97
C CYS A 33 -1.08 6.12 14.74
N PRO A 34 -0.36 5.81 13.65
CA PRO A 34 -0.41 6.64 12.45
C PRO A 34 -1.82 6.68 11.86
N LEU A 35 -2.25 7.86 11.42
CA LEU A 35 -3.51 8.05 10.70
C LEU A 35 -3.22 8.34 9.23
N VAL A 36 -4.03 7.76 8.35
CA VAL A 36 -3.99 7.97 6.90
C VAL A 36 -5.33 8.55 6.48
N LEU A 37 -5.30 9.64 5.72
CA LEU A 37 -6.47 10.15 5.01
C LEU A 37 -6.45 9.56 3.60
N GLU A 38 -7.40 8.68 3.32
CA GLU A 38 -7.60 8.08 2.02
C GLU A 38 -8.77 8.77 1.35
N ALA A 39 -8.60 9.15 0.09
CA ALA A 39 -9.62 9.87 -0.62
C ALA A 39 -9.95 9.22 -1.98
N ASN A 40 -9.32 8.09 -2.30
CA ASN A 40 -9.48 7.44 -3.60
C ASN A 40 -10.93 7.02 -3.90
N GLU A 41 -11.48 7.55 -4.98
CA GLU A 41 -12.61 6.95 -5.70
C GLU A 41 -12.16 5.74 -6.54
N GLU A 42 -10.87 5.66 -6.91
CA GLU A 42 -10.30 4.58 -7.73
C GLU A 42 -9.23 3.77 -6.99
N ASN A 43 -9.59 2.54 -6.62
CA ASN A 43 -8.63 1.53 -6.17
C ASN A 43 -7.94 0.91 -7.40
N TRP A 44 -6.80 1.48 -7.82
CA TRP A 44 -5.96 0.98 -8.93
C TRP A 44 -5.30 -0.39 -8.67
N GLY A 45 -5.76 -1.11 -7.64
CA GLY A 45 -5.20 -2.38 -7.21
C GLY A 45 -3.96 -2.21 -6.33
N PRO A 46 -3.38 -3.33 -5.88
CA PRO A 46 -2.16 -3.32 -5.09
C PRO A 46 -1.03 -2.64 -5.86
N ARG A 47 -0.28 -1.79 -5.15
CA ARG A 47 0.90 -1.13 -5.72
C ARG A 47 1.81 -2.19 -6.35
N PRO A 48 2.26 -2.01 -7.61
CA PRO A 48 3.10 -2.99 -8.27
C PRO A 48 4.31 -3.36 -7.41
N PRO A 49 4.66 -4.65 -7.32
CA PRO A 49 5.82 -5.09 -6.57
C PRO A 49 7.08 -4.41 -7.13
N ARG A 50 7.95 -3.94 -6.23
CA ARG A 50 9.25 -3.35 -6.60
C ARG A 50 10.36 -4.35 -6.32
N MET A 51 11.27 -4.46 -7.27
CA MET A 51 12.50 -5.26 -7.16
C MET A 51 13.72 -4.32 -7.18
N LEU A 52 14.77 -4.65 -6.43
CA LEU A 52 16.04 -3.91 -6.55
C LEU A 52 16.65 -4.18 -7.94
N LYS A 53 17.15 -3.15 -8.60
CA LYS A 53 17.66 -3.28 -9.97
C LYS A 53 18.84 -4.24 -10.09
N CYS A 54 19.64 -4.39 -9.03
CA CYS A 54 20.84 -5.23 -9.01
C CYS A 54 20.56 -6.73 -9.09
N TRP A 55 19.35 -7.20 -8.78
CA TRP A 55 19.05 -8.64 -8.81
C TRP A 55 19.19 -9.22 -10.22
N LYS A 56 18.86 -8.44 -11.26
CA LYS A 56 18.98 -8.86 -12.66
C LYS A 56 20.43 -9.16 -13.08
N ASP A 57 21.40 -8.57 -12.37
CA ASP A 57 22.82 -8.67 -12.69
C ASP A 57 23.47 -9.90 -12.02
N ILE A 58 22.72 -10.62 -11.17
CA ILE A 58 23.19 -11.85 -10.52
C ILE A 58 23.17 -13.00 -11.54
N PRO A 59 24.29 -13.73 -11.73
CA PRO A 59 24.33 -14.88 -12.63
C PRO A 59 23.25 -15.91 -12.29
N GLY A 60 22.48 -16.32 -13.29
CA GLY A 60 21.39 -17.29 -13.12
C GLY A 60 20.06 -16.71 -12.63
N TYR A 61 19.97 -15.41 -12.34
CA TYR A 61 18.74 -14.77 -11.86
C TYR A 61 17.53 -15.04 -12.76
N ASN A 62 17.69 -14.89 -14.08
CA ASN A 62 16.60 -15.10 -15.04
C ASN A 62 16.09 -16.55 -15.03
N LEU A 63 16.98 -17.53 -14.92
CA LEU A 63 16.62 -18.94 -14.83
C LEU A 63 15.87 -19.21 -13.52
N PHE A 64 16.40 -18.69 -12.40
CA PHE A 64 15.76 -18.81 -11.09
C PHE A 64 14.33 -18.27 -11.10
N VAL A 65 14.11 -17.05 -11.62
CA VAL A 65 12.77 -16.44 -11.68
C VAL A 65 11.84 -17.27 -12.54
N ARG A 66 12.28 -17.71 -13.73
CA ARG A 66 11.45 -18.53 -14.63
C ARG A 66 11.03 -19.84 -13.96
N ASP A 67 11.97 -20.55 -13.36
CA ASP A 67 11.71 -21.86 -12.78
C ASP A 67 10.83 -21.75 -11.52
N LYS A 68 11.01 -20.68 -10.72
CA LYS A 68 10.12 -20.37 -9.59
C LYS A 68 8.74 -19.95 -10.04
N TRP A 69 8.63 -19.11 -11.05
CA TRP A 69 7.34 -18.67 -11.59
C TRP A 69 6.50 -19.85 -12.06
N ASN A 70 7.11 -20.80 -12.78
CA ASN A 70 6.43 -21.99 -13.27
C ASN A 70 6.09 -23.03 -12.18
N SER A 71 6.71 -22.94 -10.99
CA SER A 71 6.44 -23.87 -9.88
C SER A 71 5.48 -23.30 -8.83
N LEU A 72 5.17 -22.01 -8.90
CA LEU A 72 4.21 -21.37 -8.02
C LEU A 72 2.81 -21.48 -8.62
N GLN A 73 1.89 -22.11 -7.89
CA GLN A 73 0.47 -21.94 -8.14
C GLN A 73 -0.02 -20.77 -7.29
N VAL A 74 -0.43 -19.70 -7.95
CA VAL A 74 -0.95 -18.50 -7.31
C VAL A 74 -2.44 -18.43 -7.60
N ASP A 75 -3.24 -18.56 -6.55
CA ASP A 75 -4.69 -18.36 -6.60
C ASP A 75 -5.04 -16.98 -6.05
N GLY A 76 -5.91 -16.25 -6.76
CA GLY A 76 -6.37 -14.91 -6.37
C GLY A 76 -6.42 -13.93 -7.53
N TRP A 77 -6.93 -12.72 -7.27
CA TRP A 77 -6.97 -11.63 -8.24
C TRP A 77 -5.83 -10.65 -7.96
N GLY A 78 -5.08 -10.32 -9.01
CA GLY A 78 -4.23 -9.12 -9.04
C GLY A 78 -5.09 -7.87 -9.11
#